data_AF-A0A5K1A8Z8-F1
#
_entry.id   AF-A0A5K1A8Z8-F1
#
_cell.length_a   1.000
_cell.length_b   1.000
_cell.length_c   1.000
_cell.angle_alpha   90.00
_cell.angle_beta   90.00
_cell.angle_gamma   90.00
#
_symmetry.space_group_name_H-M   'P 1'
#
loop_
_entity.id
_entity.type
_entity.pdbx_description
1 polymer ?
#
loop_
_entity_poly.entity_id
_entity_poly.type
_entity_poly.pdbx_seq_one_letter_code
_entity_poly.pdbx_strand_id
1 'polypeptide(L)' 'KNNIYSNLRGAAGELAFGVSSKECERVLGAQEEEVIVKGPKGGGSSREM' A
#
# COMPACT_ATOMS: atom_id res chain seq x y z
N LYS A 1 6.68 -0.36 8.71
CA LYS A 1 5.53 -0.11 7.79
C LYS A 1 4.40 0.48 8.61
N ASN A 2 4.22 1.79 8.53
CA ASN A 2 3.12 2.52 9.14
C ASN A 2 1.85 2.42 8.28
N ASN A 3 1.36 1.18 8.08
CA ASN A 3 0.04 0.93 7.52
C ASN A 3 -0.63 -0.21 8.31
N ILE A 4 -1.94 -0.10 8.55
CA ILE A 4 -2.67 -1.04 9.42
C ILE A 4 -2.69 -2.47 8.87
N TYR A 5 -2.67 -2.62 7.55
CA TYR A 5 -2.76 -3.91 6.87
C TYR A 5 -1.47 -4.73 6.97
N SER A 6 -0.33 -4.11 7.28
CA SER A 6 0.93 -4.83 7.52
C SER A 6 0.90 -5.69 8.77
N ASN A 7 -0.11 -5.52 9.62
CA ASN A 7 -0.36 -6.38 10.78
C ASN A 7 -1.14 -7.66 10.40
N LEU A 8 -1.76 -7.71 9.21
CA LEU A 8 -2.42 -8.90 8.69
C LEU A 8 -1.37 -9.81 8.06
N ARG A 9 -1.00 -10.88 8.78
CA ARG A 9 0.00 -11.87 8.32
C ARG A 9 -0.62 -13.22 8.01
N GLY A 10 0.05 -13.98 7.13
CA GLY A 10 -0.33 -15.34 6.79
C GLY A 10 -1.77 -15.45 6.28
N ALA A 11 -2.50 -16.46 6.77
CA ALA A 11 -3.85 -16.79 6.31
C ALA A 11 -4.86 -15.64 6.43
N ALA A 12 -4.70 -14.73 7.41
CA ALA A 12 -5.61 -13.58 7.56
C ALA A 12 -5.51 -12.63 6.35
N GLY A 13 -4.29 -12.36 5.87
CA GLY A 13 -4.08 -11.57 4.65
C GLY A 13 -4.59 -12.30 3.42
N GLU A 14 -4.35 -13.61 3.34
CA GLU A 14 -4.78 -14.42 2.19
C GLU A 14 -6.29 -14.42 2.00
N LEU A 15 -7.04 -14.62 3.10
CA LEU A 15 -8.49 -14.64 3.06
C LEU A 15 -9.09 -13.25 2.82
N ALA A 16 -8.49 -12.20 3.37
CA ALA A 16 -8.98 -10.83 3.22
C ALA A 16 -8.75 -10.28 1.79
N PHE A 17 -7.60 -10.57 1.19
CA PHE A 17 -7.19 -10.01 -0.10
C PHE A 17 -7.37 -10.99 -1.28
N GLY A 18 -7.65 -12.27 -1.01
CA GLY A 18 -7.86 -13.28 -2.06
C GLY A 18 -6.60 -13.64 -2.86
N VAL A 19 -5.42 -13.31 -2.34
CA VAL A 19 -4.11 -13.61 -2.95
C VAL A 19 -3.18 -14.25 -1.93
N SER A 20 -2.11 -14.90 -2.37
CA SER A 20 -1.16 -15.55 -1.44
C SER A 20 -0.55 -14.55 -0.44
N SER A 21 -0.17 -15.04 0.73
CA SER A 21 0.46 -14.24 1.79
C SER A 21 1.76 -13.60 1.31
N LYS A 22 2.55 -14.35 0.53
CA LYS A 22 3.76 -13.85 -0.13
C LYS A 22 3.47 -12.65 -1.04
N GLU A 23 2.36 -12.69 -1.78
CA GLU A 23 1.95 -11.59 -2.66
C GLU A 23 1.47 -10.38 -1.85
N CYS A 24 0.70 -10.61 -0.76
CA CYS A 24 0.32 -9.54 0.17
C CYS A 24 1.54 -8.84 0.76
N GLU A 25 2.50 -9.61 1.29
CA GLU A 25 3.73 -9.10 1.89
C GLU A 25 4.56 -8.32 0.86
N ARG A 26 4.64 -8.81 -0.39
CA ARG A 26 5.34 -8.12 -1.47
C ARG A 26 4.72 -6.76 -1.77
N VAL A 27 3.40 -6.68 -1.91
CA VAL A 27 2.70 -5.43 -2.27
C VAL A 27 2.72 -4.43 -1.11
N LEU A 28 2.35 -4.85 0.10
CA LEU A 28 2.39 -4.00 1.30
C LEU A 28 3.84 -3.57 1.64
N GLY A 29 4.81 -4.38 1.23
CA GLY A 29 6.25 -4.13 1.34
C GLY A 29 6.81 -3.11 0.34
N ALA A 30 6.15 -2.90 -0.81
CA ALA A 30 6.73 -2.18 -1.94
C ALA A 30 6.95 -0.68 -1.71
N GLN A 31 6.13 -0.05 -0.87
CA GLN A 31 6.22 1.39 -0.59
C GLN A 31 7.20 1.68 0.55
N GLU A 32 8.38 2.23 0.25
CA GLU A 32 9.44 2.48 1.24
C GLU A 32 9.23 3.74 2.09
N GLU A 33 8.61 4.77 1.52
CA GLU A 33 8.32 6.04 2.21
C GLU A 33 7.00 5.97 2.99
N GLU A 34 6.93 6.64 4.14
CA GLU A 34 5.75 6.68 5.01
C GLU A 34 5.32 8.13 5.28
N VAL A 35 4.01 8.38 5.47
CA VAL A 35 3.38 9.70 5.75
C VAL A 35 3.46 10.70 4.59
N ILE A 36 4.65 10.95 4.04
CA ILE A 36 4.88 11.79 2.87
C ILE A 36 5.47 10.90 1.79
N VAL A 37 4.81 10.81 0.63
CA VAL A 37 5.19 9.91 -0.45
C VAL A 37 5.22 10.63 -1.79
N LYS A 38 6.04 10.14 -2.72
CA LYS A 38 6.05 10.64 -4.09
C LYS A 38 4.65 10.55 -4.75
N GLY A 39 4.12 11.70 -5.12
CA GLY A 39 2.85 11.80 -5.85
C GLY A 39 2.91 11.27 -7.30
N PRO A 40 1.76 11.04 -7.93
CA PRO A 40 1.70 10.60 -9.33
C PRO A 40 2.31 11.65 -10.28
N LYS A 41 2.94 11.17 -11.35
CA LYS A 41 3.64 12.03 -12.34
C LYS A 41 2.73 13.02 -13.11
N GLY A 42 1.40 12.94 -12.95
CA GLY A 42 0.42 13.73 -13.72
C GLY A 42 -0.71 14.33 -12.88
N GLY A 43 -0.46 14.66 -11.61
CA GLY A 43 -1.47 15.17 -10.69
C GLY A 43 -1.26 16.63 -10.27
N GLY A 44 -0.97 17.52 -11.22
CA GLY A 44 -1.26 18.93 -11.01
C GLY A 44 -2.77 19.10 -10.96
N SER A 45 -3.37 19.09 -9.76
CA SER A 45 -4.68 19.70 -9.61
C SER A 45 -4.47 21.19 -9.73
N SER A 46 -4.48 21.69 -10.96
CA SER A 46 -4.90 23.06 -11.22
C SER A 46 -6.33 23.16 -10.70
N ARG A 47 -6.49 23.51 -9.42
CA ARG A 47 -7.57 24.43 -9.07
C ARG A 47 -7.13 25.77 -9.64
N GLU A 48 -7.49 26.01 -10.90
CA GLU A 48 -7.60 27.37 -11.40
C GLU A 48 -8.65 28.04 -10.52
N MET A 49 -8.17 28.94 -9.64
CA MET A 49 -8.96 29.98 -9.00
C MET A 49 -8.50 31.30 -9.60
#